data_AF-A0A9P9QRZ1-F1
#
_entry.id   AF-A0A9P9QRZ1-F1
#
_cell.length_a   1.000
_cell.length_b   1.000
_cell.length_c   1.000
_cell.angle_alpha   90.00
_cell.angle_beta   90.00
_cell.angle_gamma   90.00
#
_symmetry.space_group_name_H-M   'P 1'
#
loop_
_entity.id
_entity.type
_entity.pdbx_description
1 polymer ?
#
loop_
_entity_poly.entity_id
_entity_poly.type
_entity_poly.pdbx_seq_one_letter_code
_entity_poly.pdbx_strand_id
1 'polypeptide(L)'
;MPITNLSTEILQKIYDSAELQDLLALARTCRRTYRVFLGRRMYLLTRGLHNSYSPLPSLLKLVLSNEPDKSRKPIGTEIRINVLLSRIIQVGPNPKLTLEQVKKMVLYGKIAERWTELYPRLRWRVGSDNRRLLHPHEKERLRRAIYHHWTYTSLFHSRTYTSYSPYPPSPAALDDPRHRLLRTYSTTEQIQLSEYLAHLEQLVESDLYPSNSIVRSQDPYSHSLPPRALAKIAWGEGNEYRRLVRDIMKLSPADILHLVENTSTKTERMDFLYAKEACFGDVPATMNYALSTVSVERARVHWGLEGERLRDVVGVLGFPSLSPGAGVGLVGGGAGALLGGHGIGDGEADFPDEVLMLGVCDVMGRERFEGWREIEEDGVETGEWEGFCRMLGGAAVEET
;
A
#
# COMPACT_ATOMS: atom_id res chain seq x y z
N MET A 1 32.30 -28.23 -15.40
CA MET A 1 33.19 -28.22 -14.22
C MET A 1 32.32 -28.30 -12.96
N PRO A 2 32.69 -29.09 -11.93
CA PRO A 2 31.93 -29.16 -10.70
C PRO A 2 32.10 -27.87 -9.87
N ILE A 3 31.03 -27.43 -9.22
CA ILE A 3 30.98 -26.18 -8.43
C ILE A 3 32.01 -26.14 -7.29
N THR A 4 32.44 -27.32 -6.82
CA THR A 4 33.48 -27.50 -5.80
C THR A 4 34.87 -27.06 -6.23
N ASN A 5 35.12 -26.95 -7.54
CA ASN A 5 36.42 -26.58 -8.10
C ASN A 5 36.54 -25.08 -8.39
N LEU A 6 35.45 -24.31 -8.23
CA LEU A 6 35.46 -22.86 -8.42
C LEU A 6 36.24 -22.16 -7.30
N SER A 7 36.90 -21.04 -7.64
CA SER A 7 37.56 -20.19 -6.65
C SER A 7 36.54 -19.60 -5.67
N THR A 8 37.02 -19.22 -4.47
CA THR A 8 36.17 -18.63 -3.43
C THR A 8 35.52 -17.32 -3.87
N GLU A 9 36.19 -16.56 -4.73
CA GLU A 9 35.67 -15.31 -5.29
C GLU A 9 34.50 -15.53 -6.25
N ILE A 10 34.60 -16.54 -7.13
CA ILE A 10 33.51 -16.89 -8.05
C ILE A 10 32.32 -17.42 -7.26
N LEU A 11 32.56 -18.25 -6.24
CA LEU A 11 31.50 -18.72 -5.34
C LEU A 11 30.81 -17.57 -4.60
N GLN A 12 31.57 -16.55 -4.16
CA GLN A 12 30.99 -15.36 -3.54
C GLN A 12 30.11 -14.58 -4.52
N LYS A 13 30.56 -14.36 -5.76
CA LYS A 13 29.75 -13.70 -6.78
C LYS A 13 28.45 -14.45 -7.08
N ILE A 14 28.49 -15.79 -7.12
CA ILE A 14 27.29 -16.62 -7.29
C ILE A 14 26.33 -16.43 -6.11
N TYR A 15 26.84 -16.36 -4.87
CA TYR A 15 26.00 -16.08 -3.71
C TYR A 15 25.41 -14.66 -3.74
N ASP A 16 26.14 -13.67 -4.26
CA ASP A 16 25.68 -12.28 -4.31
C ASP A 16 24.53 -12.04 -5.30
N SER A 17 24.43 -12.88 -6.34
CA SER A 17 23.33 -12.86 -7.30
C SER A 17 22.19 -13.83 -6.97
N ALA A 18 22.39 -14.75 -6.03
CA ALA A 18 21.38 -15.73 -5.67
C ALA A 18 20.23 -15.12 -4.86
N GLU A 19 19.04 -15.68 -5.03
CA GLU A 19 17.91 -15.46 -4.13
C GLU A 19 18.16 -16.13 -2.78
N LEU A 20 17.43 -15.70 -1.74
CA LEU A 20 17.61 -16.22 -0.39
C LEU A 20 17.43 -17.74 -0.29
N GLN A 21 16.45 -18.30 -1.01
CA GLN A 21 16.19 -19.74 -0.98
C GLN A 21 17.33 -20.52 -1.64
N ASP A 22 17.77 -20.08 -2.81
CA ASP A 22 18.87 -20.69 -3.56
C ASP A 22 20.20 -20.58 -2.82
N LEU A 23 20.44 -19.45 -2.17
CA LEU A 23 21.60 -19.21 -1.33
C LEU A 23 21.67 -20.21 -0.18
N LEU A 24 20.55 -20.45 0.52
CA LEU A 24 20.49 -21.42 1.61
C LEU A 24 20.59 -22.86 1.09
N ALA A 25 19.99 -23.17 -0.05
CA ALA A 25 20.10 -24.47 -0.69
C ALA A 25 21.55 -24.76 -1.09
N LEU A 26 22.23 -23.82 -1.74
CA LEU A 26 23.62 -23.91 -2.16
C LEU A 26 24.57 -24.09 -0.95
N ALA A 27 24.31 -23.38 0.14
CA ALA A 27 25.07 -23.53 1.38
C ALA A 27 24.92 -24.94 2.01
N ARG A 28 23.82 -25.66 1.74
CA ARG A 28 23.58 -27.02 2.25
C ARG A 28 24.23 -28.12 1.41
N THR A 29 24.60 -27.84 0.16
CA THR A 29 25.10 -28.87 -0.76
C THR A 29 26.46 -29.46 -0.37
N CYS A 30 27.38 -28.65 0.19
CA CYS A 30 28.78 -29.04 0.39
C CYS A 30 29.43 -28.33 1.59
N ARG A 31 30.40 -28.99 2.25
CA ARG A 31 31.18 -28.39 3.35
C ARG A 31 31.96 -27.15 2.92
N ARG A 32 32.51 -27.12 1.69
CA ARG A 32 33.24 -25.96 1.15
C ARG A 32 32.32 -24.76 0.96
N THR A 33 31.16 -24.96 0.32
CA THR A 33 30.18 -23.89 0.08
C THR A 33 29.60 -23.36 1.38
N TYR A 34 29.37 -24.24 2.36
CA TYR A 34 28.96 -23.86 3.71
C TYR A 34 30.00 -23.00 4.45
N ARG A 35 31.30 -23.35 4.35
CA ARG A 35 32.38 -22.54 4.96
C ARG A 35 32.48 -21.14 4.35
N VAL A 36 32.34 -21.03 3.02
CA VAL A 36 32.29 -19.72 2.34
C VAL A 36 31.10 -18.91 2.81
N PHE A 37 29.93 -19.54 2.94
CA PHE A 37 28.74 -18.90 3.48
C PHE A 37 28.94 -18.41 4.93
N LEU A 38 29.50 -19.25 5.81
CA LEU A 38 29.74 -18.89 7.21
C LEU A 38 30.67 -17.69 7.37
N GLY A 39 31.69 -17.54 6.52
CA GLY A 39 32.65 -16.45 6.59
C GLY A 39 32.04 -15.06 6.38
N ARG A 40 30.95 -14.94 5.60
CA ARG A 40 30.24 -13.68 5.33
C ARG A 40 28.74 -13.80 5.54
N ARG A 41 28.31 -14.61 6.51
CA ARG A 41 26.91 -15.02 6.70
C ARG A 41 25.93 -13.85 6.68
N MET A 42 26.17 -12.81 7.48
CA MET A 42 25.22 -11.70 7.59
C MET A 42 25.14 -10.88 6.30
N TYR A 43 26.27 -10.65 5.64
CA TYR A 43 26.30 -9.94 4.36
C TYR A 43 25.53 -10.71 3.28
N LEU A 44 25.80 -12.01 3.16
CA LEU A 44 25.15 -12.87 2.17
C LEU A 44 23.64 -13.01 2.44
N LEU A 45 23.23 -13.12 3.71
CA LEU A 45 21.81 -13.15 4.08
C LEU A 45 21.12 -11.83 3.74
N THR A 46 21.72 -10.68 4.04
CA THR A 46 21.17 -9.37 3.67
C THR A 46 21.06 -9.22 2.15
N ARG A 47 22.07 -9.68 1.40
CA ARG A 47 22.06 -9.63 -0.06
C ARG A 47 21.01 -10.55 -0.67
N GLY A 48 20.92 -11.80 -0.21
CA GLY A 48 19.87 -12.72 -0.64
C GLY A 48 18.47 -12.22 -0.29
N LEU A 49 18.31 -11.58 0.89
CA LEU A 49 17.07 -10.95 1.29
C LEU A 49 16.72 -9.75 0.39
N HIS A 50 17.71 -8.95 -0.01
CA HIS A 50 17.52 -7.86 -0.96
C HIS A 50 17.04 -8.39 -2.32
N ASN A 51 17.73 -9.40 -2.86
CA ASN A 51 17.38 -10.00 -4.15
C ASN A 51 15.95 -10.59 -4.12
N SER A 52 15.57 -11.25 -3.03
CA SER A 52 14.26 -11.89 -2.92
C SER A 52 13.12 -10.98 -2.46
N TYR A 53 13.35 -9.95 -1.63
CA TYR A 53 12.28 -9.23 -0.92
C TYR A 53 12.49 -7.71 -0.81
N SER A 54 13.33 -7.10 -1.66
CA SER A 54 13.50 -5.63 -1.71
C SER A 54 12.16 -4.89 -1.77
N PRO A 55 12.06 -3.67 -1.18
CA PRO A 55 13.11 -2.90 -0.49
C PRO A 55 13.25 -3.26 1.00
N LEU A 56 14.50 -3.38 1.46
CA LEU A 56 14.80 -3.75 2.86
C LEU A 56 14.41 -2.70 3.91
N PRO A 57 14.56 -1.38 3.68
CA PRO A 57 14.15 -0.38 4.67
C PRO A 57 12.67 -0.44 5.00
N SER A 58 11.79 -0.48 3.99
CA SER A 58 10.34 -0.57 4.20
C SER A 58 9.92 -1.89 4.87
N LEU A 59 10.59 -2.99 4.51
CA LEU A 59 10.37 -4.29 5.16
C LEU A 59 10.82 -4.28 6.63
N LEU A 60 11.91 -3.59 6.96
CA LEU A 60 12.35 -3.41 8.34
C LEU A 60 11.39 -2.52 9.13
N LYS A 61 10.91 -1.41 8.55
CA LYS A 61 9.86 -0.56 9.15
C LYS A 61 8.65 -1.40 9.57
N LEU A 62 8.21 -2.32 8.71
CA LEU A 62 7.14 -3.27 9.00
C LEU A 62 7.49 -4.21 10.17
N VAL A 63 8.69 -4.79 10.18
CA VAL A 63 9.12 -5.65 11.29
C VAL A 63 9.10 -4.89 12.62
N LEU A 64 9.62 -3.66 12.64
CA LEU A 64 9.65 -2.80 13.82
C LEU A 64 8.26 -2.42 14.30
N SER A 65 7.30 -2.19 13.37
CA SER A 65 5.91 -1.87 13.72
C SER A 65 5.19 -3.03 14.44
N ASN A 66 5.62 -4.26 14.20
CA ASN A 66 5.06 -5.47 14.79
C ASN A 66 5.92 -6.03 15.93
N GLU A 67 6.94 -5.31 16.40
CA GLU A 67 7.69 -5.75 17.56
C GLU A 67 6.86 -5.56 18.84
N PRO A 68 6.78 -6.61 19.70
CA PRO A 68 6.13 -6.45 20.99
C PRO A 68 6.90 -5.44 21.82
N ASP A 69 6.17 -4.59 22.55
CA ASP A 69 6.78 -3.62 23.43
C ASP A 69 7.60 -4.35 24.51
N LYS A 70 8.90 -4.08 24.56
CA LYS A 70 9.81 -4.64 25.56
C LYS A 70 9.74 -3.88 26.89
N SER A 71 9.03 -2.75 26.94
CA SER A 71 8.82 -1.99 28.15
C SER A 71 8.03 -2.81 29.18
N ARG A 72 8.60 -2.96 30.38
CA ARG A 72 7.91 -3.56 31.53
C ARG A 72 6.94 -2.60 32.22
N LYS A 73 6.97 -1.30 31.88
CA LYS A 73 6.12 -0.27 32.48
C LYS A 73 4.88 -0.07 31.60
N PRO A 74 3.69 0.13 32.19
CA PRO A 74 2.52 0.54 31.43
C PRO A 74 2.79 1.94 30.86
N ILE A 75 3.00 2.03 29.55
CA ILE A 75 3.16 3.28 28.80
C ILE A 75 1.80 3.57 28.15
N GLY A 76 1.36 4.84 28.20
CA GLY A 76 0.15 5.27 27.51
C GLY A 76 0.22 5.00 26.01
N THR A 77 -0.91 4.65 25.39
CA THR A 77 -0.99 4.26 23.98
C THR A 77 -0.35 5.28 23.04
N GLU A 78 -0.56 6.57 23.30
CA GLU A 78 0.02 7.69 22.55
C GLU A 78 1.55 7.69 22.58
N ILE A 79 2.13 7.68 23.78
CA ILE A 79 3.58 7.70 23.99
C ILE A 79 4.21 6.48 23.31
N ARG A 80 3.57 5.31 23.44
CA ARG A 80 4.02 4.07 22.79
C ARG A 80 4.07 4.19 21.28
N ILE A 81 3.02 4.73 20.66
CA ILE A 81 2.96 4.93 19.21
C ILE A 81 4.00 5.96 18.76
N ASN A 82 4.16 7.06 19.49
CA ASN A 82 5.17 8.07 19.18
C ASN A 82 6.59 7.51 19.25
N VAL A 83 6.92 6.73 20.28
CA VAL A 83 8.24 6.08 20.40
C VAL A 83 8.50 5.09 19.26
N LEU A 84 7.50 4.26 18.92
CA LEU A 84 7.61 3.33 17.79
C LEU A 84 7.75 4.06 16.46
N LEU A 85 6.97 5.11 16.24
CA LEU A 85 7.00 5.91 15.02
C LEU A 85 8.36 6.58 14.87
N SER A 86 8.91 7.20 15.92
CA SER A 86 10.25 7.79 15.89
C SER A 86 11.32 6.76 15.50
N ARG A 87 11.25 5.52 16.01
CA ARG A 87 12.17 4.44 15.63
C ARG A 87 12.02 4.05 14.16
N ILE A 88 10.80 3.99 13.65
CA ILE A 88 10.48 3.62 12.26
C ILE A 88 10.97 4.70 11.29
N ILE A 89 10.81 5.98 11.64
CA ILE A 89 11.23 7.12 10.82
C ILE A 89 12.76 7.19 10.75
N GLN A 90 13.47 6.87 11.83
CA GLN A 90 14.94 6.86 11.88
C GLN A 90 15.59 5.73 11.05
N VAL A 91 14.81 4.83 10.44
CA VAL A 91 15.37 3.77 9.58
C VAL A 91 15.94 4.39 8.31
N GLY A 92 17.27 4.44 8.23
CA GLY A 92 18.01 4.89 7.04
C GLY A 92 17.98 3.89 5.87
N PRO A 93 18.56 4.27 4.71
CA PRO A 93 18.49 3.50 3.47
C PRO A 93 19.25 2.16 3.53
N ASN A 94 20.30 2.08 4.34
CA ASN A 94 21.11 0.87 4.53
C ASN A 94 21.08 0.40 5.99
N PRO A 95 20.00 -0.28 6.42
CA PRO A 95 19.88 -0.70 7.81
C PRO A 95 20.83 -1.85 8.15
N LYS A 96 21.45 -1.79 9.33
CA LYS A 96 22.20 -2.92 9.89
C LYS A 96 21.21 -3.93 10.47
N LEU A 97 21.09 -5.08 9.79
CA LEU A 97 20.13 -6.12 10.17
C LEU A 97 20.71 -7.11 11.18
N THR A 98 19.89 -7.49 12.15
CA THR A 98 20.13 -8.63 13.05
C THR A 98 19.52 -9.91 12.48
N LEU A 99 20.01 -11.08 12.91
CA LEU A 99 19.48 -12.37 12.45
C LEU A 99 17.98 -12.55 12.78
N GLU A 100 17.53 -12.03 13.93
CA GLU A 100 16.11 -12.07 14.32
C GLU A 100 15.24 -11.24 13.38
N GLN A 101 15.70 -10.04 13.02
CA GLN A 101 15.02 -9.20 12.04
C GLN A 101 14.96 -9.91 10.70
N VAL A 102 16.06 -10.48 10.20
CA VAL A 102 16.07 -11.25 8.94
C VAL A 102 15.02 -12.37 8.96
N LYS A 103 14.90 -13.14 10.05
CA LYS A 103 13.88 -14.19 10.17
C LYS A 103 12.46 -13.63 10.05
N LYS A 104 12.16 -12.52 10.73
CA LYS A 104 10.84 -11.86 10.66
C LYS A 104 10.59 -11.28 9.28
N MET A 105 11.59 -10.64 8.67
CA MET A 105 11.52 -10.07 7.32
C MET A 105 11.16 -11.14 6.28
N VAL A 106 11.69 -12.36 6.40
CA VAL A 106 11.32 -13.48 5.51
C VAL A 106 9.84 -13.82 5.58
N LEU A 107 9.22 -13.77 6.77
CA LEU A 107 7.80 -14.07 6.92
C LEU A 107 6.93 -13.06 6.16
N TYR A 108 7.20 -11.77 6.36
CA TYR A 108 6.48 -10.69 5.67
C TYR A 108 6.80 -10.67 4.16
N GLY A 109 8.06 -10.90 3.80
CA GLY A 109 8.52 -10.94 2.41
C GLY A 109 7.82 -12.05 1.60
N LYS A 110 7.61 -13.24 2.17
CA LYS A 110 6.85 -14.31 1.51
C LYS A 110 5.42 -13.91 1.18
N ILE A 111 4.77 -13.17 2.08
CA ILE A 111 3.40 -12.71 1.87
C ILE A 111 3.38 -11.64 0.77
N ALA A 112 4.33 -10.70 0.78
CA ALA A 112 4.45 -9.73 -0.28
C ALA A 112 4.77 -10.37 -1.65
N GLU A 113 5.58 -11.45 -1.69
CA GLU A 113 5.84 -12.18 -2.93
C GLU A 113 4.56 -12.82 -3.49
N ARG A 114 3.71 -13.42 -2.65
CA ARG A 114 2.39 -13.93 -3.07
C ARG A 114 1.51 -12.84 -3.65
N TRP A 115 1.52 -11.65 -3.06
CA TRP A 115 0.84 -10.49 -3.63
C TRP A 115 1.37 -10.11 -5.01
N THR A 116 2.68 -10.22 -5.27
CA THR A 116 3.22 -9.95 -6.62
C THR A 116 2.78 -10.96 -7.67
N GLU A 117 2.40 -12.18 -7.29
CA GLU A 117 1.83 -13.19 -8.18
C GLU A 117 0.34 -12.90 -8.46
N LEU A 118 -0.37 -12.40 -7.45
CA LEU A 118 -1.81 -12.10 -7.51
C LEU A 118 -2.10 -10.77 -8.24
N TYR A 119 -1.30 -9.73 -7.99
CA TYR A 119 -1.56 -8.37 -8.45
C TYR A 119 -1.75 -8.22 -9.98
N PRO A 120 -0.98 -8.89 -10.87
CA PRO A 120 -1.25 -8.92 -12.30
C PRO A 120 -2.70 -9.19 -12.69
N ARG A 121 -3.36 -10.10 -11.95
CA ARG A 121 -4.75 -10.49 -12.23
C ARG A 121 -5.74 -9.40 -11.84
N LEU A 122 -5.40 -8.59 -10.84
CA LEU A 122 -6.20 -7.44 -10.43
C LEU A 122 -6.01 -6.29 -11.42
N ARG A 123 -4.76 -5.96 -11.72
CA ARG A 123 -4.41 -4.82 -12.58
C ARG A 123 -4.85 -5.00 -14.03
N TRP A 124 -4.63 -6.18 -14.61
CA TRP A 124 -4.99 -6.47 -16.00
C TRP A 124 -6.25 -7.33 -16.11
N ARG A 125 -7.19 -7.10 -15.19
CA ARG A 125 -8.47 -7.80 -15.18
C ARG A 125 -9.27 -7.51 -16.46
N VAL A 126 -9.34 -6.23 -16.80
CA VAL A 126 -9.99 -5.69 -18.00
C VAL A 126 -8.92 -5.41 -19.05
N GLY A 127 -9.19 -5.77 -20.31
CA GLY A 127 -8.22 -5.74 -21.41
C GLY A 127 -7.32 -6.98 -21.44
N SER A 128 -7.47 -7.83 -22.46
CA SER A 128 -6.68 -9.06 -22.60
C SER A 128 -5.21 -8.80 -22.95
N ASP A 129 -4.94 -7.69 -23.63
CA ASP A 129 -3.72 -7.51 -24.41
C ASP A 129 -2.53 -7.08 -23.54
N ASN A 130 -2.81 -6.52 -22.37
CA ASN A 130 -1.81 -6.08 -21.40
C ASN A 130 -1.52 -7.10 -20.28
N ARG A 131 -2.09 -8.31 -20.36
CA ARG A 131 -1.88 -9.36 -19.36
C ARG A 131 -0.46 -9.92 -19.45
N ARG A 132 0.41 -9.45 -18.56
CA ARG A 132 1.79 -9.95 -18.44
C ARG A 132 2.16 -10.30 -17.01
N LEU A 133 3.42 -10.62 -16.77
CA LEU A 133 4.00 -10.71 -15.43
C LEU A 133 4.70 -9.39 -15.10
N LEU A 134 4.80 -9.09 -13.80
CA LEU A 134 5.52 -7.91 -13.34
C LEU A 134 7.03 -8.05 -13.58
N HIS A 135 7.65 -6.99 -14.08
CA HIS A 135 9.09 -6.88 -14.16
C HIS A 135 9.72 -6.75 -12.76
N PRO A 136 11.02 -7.08 -12.59
CA PRO A 136 11.66 -7.06 -11.28
C PRO A 136 11.56 -5.73 -10.51
N HIS A 137 11.67 -4.60 -11.22
CA HIS A 137 11.54 -3.26 -10.61
C HIS A 137 10.09 -2.93 -10.22
N GLU A 138 9.10 -3.43 -10.97
CA GLU A 138 7.67 -3.27 -10.65
C GLU A 138 7.30 -4.11 -9.43
N LYS A 139 7.83 -5.33 -9.34
CA LYS A 139 7.70 -6.17 -8.14
C LYS A 139 8.25 -5.46 -6.90
N GLU A 140 9.43 -4.84 -7.01
CA GLU A 140 10.01 -4.08 -5.90
C GLU A 140 9.10 -2.92 -5.46
N ARG A 141 8.58 -2.13 -6.40
CA ARG A 141 7.67 -1.00 -6.12
C ARG A 141 6.37 -1.49 -5.47
N LEU A 142 5.79 -2.57 -5.99
CA LEU A 142 4.58 -3.17 -5.42
C LEU A 142 4.84 -3.70 -4.00
N ARG A 143 5.94 -4.42 -3.76
CA ARG A 143 6.31 -4.89 -2.41
C ARG A 143 6.48 -3.73 -1.45
N ARG A 144 7.07 -2.62 -1.92
CA ARG A 144 7.17 -1.38 -1.13
C ARG A 144 5.80 -0.85 -0.70
N ALA A 145 4.86 -0.73 -1.63
CA ALA A 145 3.48 -0.32 -1.35
C ALA A 145 2.79 -1.25 -0.34
N ILE A 146 2.95 -2.58 -0.53
CA ILE A 146 2.41 -3.59 0.40
C ILE A 146 3.00 -3.40 1.81
N TYR A 147 4.32 -3.21 1.93
CA TYR A 147 4.96 -2.98 3.21
C TYR A 147 4.49 -1.69 3.89
N HIS A 148 4.23 -0.62 3.13
CA HIS A 148 3.68 0.62 3.65
C HIS A 148 2.24 0.46 4.14
N HIS A 149 1.36 -0.18 3.36
CA HIS A 149 0.00 -0.52 3.79
C HIS A 149 0.01 -1.36 5.07
N TRP A 150 0.89 -2.37 5.12
CA TRP A 150 0.99 -3.23 6.28
C TRP A 150 1.53 -2.51 7.52
N THR A 151 2.53 -1.64 7.34
CA THR A 151 3.06 -0.82 8.44
C THR A 151 1.97 0.08 8.99
N TYR A 152 1.19 0.72 8.10
CA TYR A 152 0.09 1.60 8.49
C TYR A 152 -1.00 0.86 9.26
N THR A 153 -1.50 -0.26 8.72
CA THR A 153 -2.55 -1.07 9.36
C THR A 153 -2.09 -1.64 10.71
N SER A 154 -0.83 -2.08 10.82
CA SER A 154 -0.26 -2.59 12.08
C SER A 154 -0.21 -1.53 13.18
N LEU A 155 0.12 -0.28 12.83
CA LEU A 155 0.22 0.82 13.79
C LEU A 155 -1.15 1.39 14.17
N PHE A 156 -1.96 1.72 13.17
CA PHE A 156 -3.12 2.59 13.34
C PHE A 156 -4.47 1.87 13.25
N HIS A 157 -4.51 0.65 12.72
CA HIS A 157 -5.72 -0.18 12.70
C HIS A 157 -5.65 -1.33 13.71
N SER A 158 -4.96 -1.08 14.83
CA SER A 158 -5.00 -1.97 16.00
C SER A 158 -6.14 -1.56 16.94
N ARG A 159 -6.80 -2.54 17.57
CA ARG A 159 -7.86 -2.30 18.56
C ARG A 159 -7.45 -1.30 19.64
N THR A 160 -6.19 -1.38 20.07
CA THR A 160 -5.64 -0.48 21.10
C THR A 160 -5.57 0.96 20.60
N TYR A 161 -5.16 1.17 19.35
CA TYR A 161 -5.09 2.50 18.78
C TYR A 161 -6.49 3.05 18.46
N THR A 162 -7.37 2.26 17.85
CA THR A 162 -8.73 2.69 17.49
C THR A 162 -9.57 3.04 18.72
N SER A 163 -9.36 2.37 19.85
CA SER A 163 -9.99 2.73 21.13
C SER A 163 -9.47 4.05 21.70
N TYR A 164 -8.21 4.38 21.43
CA TYR A 164 -7.56 5.61 21.91
C TYR A 164 -7.86 6.82 21.01
N SER A 165 -7.77 6.64 19.69
CA SER A 165 -7.99 7.66 18.67
C SER A 165 -9.04 7.16 17.66
N PRO A 166 -10.34 7.24 18.00
CA PRO A 166 -11.42 6.73 17.16
C PRO A 166 -11.75 7.65 15.98
N TYR A 167 -11.28 8.89 16.02
CA TYR A 167 -11.60 9.87 14.98
C TYR A 167 -10.66 9.73 13.77
N PRO A 168 -11.17 9.97 12.54
CA PRO A 168 -10.31 10.07 11.36
C PRO A 168 -9.28 11.20 11.57
N PRO A 169 -8.13 11.13 10.87
CA PRO A 169 -7.14 12.20 10.95
C PRO A 169 -7.81 13.51 10.57
N SER A 170 -7.63 14.57 11.35
CA SER A 170 -8.14 15.89 10.93
C SER A 170 -7.07 16.58 10.10
N PRO A 171 -7.40 17.21 8.96
CA PRO A 171 -6.47 18.07 8.22
C PRO A 171 -5.90 19.21 9.09
N ALA A 172 -6.63 19.61 10.14
CA ALA A 172 -6.17 20.61 11.10
C ALA A 172 -5.22 20.07 12.16
N ALA A 173 -5.15 18.74 12.35
CA ALA A 173 -4.26 18.11 13.31
C ALA A 173 -2.87 17.91 12.68
N LEU A 174 -2.03 18.95 12.81
CA LEU A 174 -0.67 18.98 12.26
C LEU A 174 0.22 17.83 12.78
N ASP A 175 0.07 17.43 14.04
CA ASP A 175 0.88 16.39 14.70
C ASP A 175 0.19 15.01 14.77
N ASP A 176 -0.76 14.72 13.87
CA ASP A 176 -1.34 13.37 13.83
C ASP A 176 -0.26 12.33 13.43
N PRO A 177 -0.04 11.25 14.21
CA PRO A 177 0.99 10.27 13.92
C PRO A 177 0.77 9.54 12.58
N ARG A 178 -0.49 9.47 12.10
CA ARG A 178 -0.83 8.92 10.79
C ARG A 178 -0.27 9.78 9.67
N HIS A 179 -0.48 11.10 9.74
CA HIS A 179 0.08 12.03 8.77
C HIS A 179 1.60 12.06 8.82
N ARG A 180 2.18 12.07 10.03
CA ARG A 180 3.64 12.02 10.22
C ARG A 180 4.28 10.82 9.54
N LEU A 181 3.70 9.62 9.64
CA LEU A 181 4.22 8.45 8.92
C LEU A 181 4.19 8.68 7.40
N LEU A 182 3.03 9.07 6.86
CA LEU A 182 2.83 9.19 5.41
C LEU A 182 3.68 10.30 4.78
N ARG A 183 3.95 11.38 5.53
CA ARG A 183 4.86 12.46 5.11
C ARG A 183 6.30 12.00 4.91
N THR A 184 6.72 10.90 5.53
CA THR A 184 8.07 10.33 5.32
C THR A 184 8.23 9.55 4.02
N TYR A 185 7.14 9.29 3.29
CA TYR A 185 7.20 8.55 2.03
C TYR A 185 7.39 9.50 0.86
N SER A 186 8.17 9.11 -0.15
CA SER A 186 8.33 9.93 -1.36
C SER A 186 6.99 10.08 -2.10
N THR A 187 6.87 11.06 -2.98
CA THR A 187 5.64 11.26 -3.76
C THR A 187 5.36 10.04 -4.64
N THR A 188 6.42 9.45 -5.20
CA THR A 188 6.32 8.18 -5.94
C THR A 188 5.79 7.06 -5.04
N GLU A 189 6.27 6.93 -3.80
CA GLU A 189 5.79 5.90 -2.87
C GLU A 189 4.32 6.09 -2.50
N GLN A 190 3.86 7.33 -2.34
CA GLN A 190 2.45 7.62 -2.05
C GLN A 190 1.52 7.27 -3.22
N ILE A 191 1.93 7.57 -4.47
CA ILE A 191 1.18 7.21 -5.67
C ILE A 191 1.11 5.68 -5.83
N GLN A 192 2.23 4.98 -5.62
CA GLN A 192 2.24 3.51 -5.71
C GLN A 192 1.38 2.87 -4.63
N LEU A 193 1.37 3.47 -3.43
CA LEU A 193 0.52 3.03 -2.33
C LEU A 193 -0.97 3.25 -2.62
N SER A 194 -1.34 4.39 -3.22
CA SER A 194 -2.73 4.66 -3.58
C SER A 194 -3.23 3.78 -4.73
N GLU A 195 -2.40 3.53 -5.74
CA GLU A 195 -2.70 2.60 -6.82
C GLU A 195 -2.97 1.20 -6.26
N TYR A 196 -2.10 0.71 -5.36
CA TYR A 196 -2.29 -0.57 -4.69
C TYR A 196 -3.60 -0.63 -3.88
N LEU A 197 -3.91 0.43 -3.13
CA LEU A 197 -5.16 0.51 -2.35
C LEU A 197 -6.41 0.49 -3.22
N ALA A 198 -6.39 1.13 -4.39
CA ALA A 198 -7.51 1.10 -5.30
C ALA A 198 -7.76 -0.31 -5.88
N HIS A 199 -6.69 -1.04 -6.23
CA HIS A 199 -6.82 -2.42 -6.68
C HIS A 199 -7.28 -3.35 -5.55
N LEU A 200 -6.87 -3.08 -4.30
CA LEU A 200 -7.41 -3.78 -3.13
C LEU A 200 -8.90 -3.51 -2.96
N GLU A 201 -9.33 -2.25 -3.05
CA GLU A 201 -10.73 -1.88 -2.95
C GLU A 201 -11.56 -2.55 -4.06
N GLN A 202 -11.06 -2.53 -5.30
CA GLN A 202 -11.68 -3.24 -6.42
C GLN A 202 -11.78 -4.75 -6.14
N LEU A 203 -10.70 -5.40 -5.67
CA LEU A 203 -10.71 -6.82 -5.29
C LEU A 203 -11.80 -7.09 -4.23
N VAL A 204 -11.91 -6.22 -3.23
CA VAL A 204 -12.91 -6.33 -2.17
C VAL A 204 -14.32 -6.22 -2.77
N GLU A 205 -14.59 -5.19 -3.56
CA GLU A 205 -15.94 -4.91 -4.07
C GLU A 205 -16.41 -5.86 -5.18
N SER A 206 -15.49 -6.58 -5.82
CA SER A 206 -15.82 -7.38 -7.00
C SER A 206 -15.74 -8.89 -6.76
N ASP A 207 -14.78 -9.34 -5.94
CA ASP A 207 -14.48 -10.77 -5.79
C ASP A 207 -14.76 -11.27 -4.36
N LEU A 208 -14.39 -10.47 -3.34
CA LEU A 208 -14.52 -10.89 -1.94
C LEU A 208 -15.91 -10.55 -1.35
N TYR A 209 -16.37 -9.34 -1.58
CA TYR A 209 -17.60 -8.80 -0.99
C TYR A 209 -18.42 -8.06 -2.05
N PRO A 210 -18.95 -8.76 -3.08
CA PRO A 210 -19.69 -8.09 -4.14
C PRO A 210 -21.02 -7.50 -3.66
N SER A 211 -21.31 -6.27 -4.08
CA SER A 211 -22.60 -5.61 -3.86
C SER A 211 -23.72 -6.25 -4.71
N ASN A 212 -24.97 -5.91 -4.41
CA ASN A 212 -26.09 -6.39 -5.21
C ASN A 212 -25.98 -5.95 -6.68
N SER A 213 -25.54 -4.71 -6.94
CA SER A 213 -25.36 -4.18 -8.28
C SER A 213 -24.25 -4.88 -9.05
N ILE A 214 -23.13 -5.21 -8.40
CA ILE A 214 -22.01 -5.92 -9.02
C ILE A 214 -22.40 -7.35 -9.37
N VAL A 215 -23.08 -8.07 -8.47
CA VAL A 215 -23.58 -9.42 -8.79
C VAL A 215 -24.52 -9.36 -10.00
N ARG A 216 -25.37 -8.33 -10.07
CA ARG A 216 -26.31 -8.13 -11.19
C ARG A 216 -25.61 -7.83 -12.51
N SER A 217 -24.50 -7.09 -12.50
CA SER A 217 -23.78 -6.72 -13.73
C SER A 217 -22.85 -7.81 -14.25
N GLN A 218 -22.33 -8.67 -13.36
CA GLN A 218 -21.40 -9.73 -13.73
C GLN A 218 -22.06 -10.92 -14.42
N ASP A 219 -23.32 -11.22 -14.11
CA ASP A 219 -24.03 -12.37 -14.67
C ASP A 219 -25.30 -11.92 -15.42
N PRO A 220 -25.39 -12.08 -16.75
CA PRO A 220 -26.56 -11.72 -17.55
C PRO A 220 -27.87 -12.35 -17.06
N TYR A 221 -27.81 -13.51 -16.39
CA TYR A 221 -28.99 -14.21 -15.87
C TYR A 221 -29.40 -13.72 -14.48
N SER A 222 -28.50 -13.00 -13.79
CA SER A 222 -28.68 -12.57 -12.41
C SER A 222 -29.64 -11.37 -12.24
N HIS A 223 -29.94 -10.64 -13.32
CA HIS A 223 -30.95 -9.59 -13.32
C HIS A 223 -32.33 -10.10 -12.86
N SER A 224 -32.62 -11.39 -13.10
CA SER A 224 -33.87 -12.05 -12.73
C SER A 224 -33.88 -12.68 -11.33
N LEU A 225 -32.76 -12.64 -10.59
CA LEU A 225 -32.67 -13.32 -9.30
C LEU A 225 -33.63 -12.72 -8.26
N PRO A 226 -34.43 -13.56 -7.57
CA PRO A 226 -35.26 -13.10 -6.49
C PRO A 226 -34.41 -12.58 -5.33
N PRO A 227 -34.87 -11.57 -4.56
CA PRO A 227 -34.09 -10.94 -3.49
C PRO A 227 -33.49 -11.92 -2.48
N ARG A 228 -34.19 -13.02 -2.17
CA ARG A 228 -33.71 -14.06 -1.25
C ARG A 228 -32.51 -14.85 -1.79
N ALA A 229 -32.44 -15.09 -3.10
CA ALA A 229 -31.31 -15.77 -3.72
C ALA A 229 -30.11 -14.82 -3.80
N LEU A 230 -30.36 -13.55 -4.15
CA LEU A 230 -29.34 -12.53 -4.21
C LEU A 230 -28.70 -12.26 -2.85
N ALA A 231 -29.46 -12.24 -1.75
CA ALA A 231 -28.93 -12.11 -0.39
C ALA A 231 -27.96 -13.23 0.03
N LYS A 232 -28.00 -14.41 -0.62
CA LYS A 232 -27.05 -15.50 -0.36
C LYS A 232 -25.68 -15.26 -1.00
N ILE A 233 -25.62 -14.45 -2.05
CA ILE A 233 -24.42 -14.25 -2.87
C ILE A 233 -23.83 -12.85 -2.63
N ALA A 234 -24.67 -11.81 -2.68
CA ALA A 234 -24.27 -10.42 -2.53
C ALA A 234 -24.25 -9.96 -1.07
N TRP A 235 -23.52 -8.88 -0.78
CA TRP A 235 -23.34 -8.30 0.54
C TRP A 235 -24.19 -7.06 0.81
N GLY A 236 -25.22 -6.82 0.00
CA GLY A 236 -26.12 -5.68 0.15
C GLY A 236 -25.71 -4.49 -0.69
N GLU A 237 -26.28 -3.32 -0.35
CA GLU A 237 -26.07 -2.04 -1.02
C GLU A 237 -26.13 -0.88 -0.01
N GLY A 238 -25.76 0.32 -0.47
CA GLY A 238 -25.90 1.55 0.30
C GLY A 238 -24.86 1.71 1.41
N ASN A 239 -25.25 2.40 2.48
CA ASN A 239 -24.30 2.84 3.52
C ASN A 239 -23.75 1.71 4.39
N GLU A 240 -24.54 0.66 4.63
CA GLU A 240 -24.10 -0.51 5.40
C GLU A 240 -23.02 -1.28 4.64
N TYR A 241 -23.23 -1.53 3.35
CA TYR A 241 -22.23 -2.11 2.46
C TYR A 241 -20.94 -1.28 2.42
N ARG A 242 -21.05 0.06 2.28
CA ARG A 242 -19.86 0.94 2.32
C ARG A 242 -19.13 0.93 3.66
N ARG A 243 -19.80 0.64 4.78
CA ARG A 243 -19.12 0.44 6.08
C ARG A 243 -18.35 -0.87 6.06
N LEU A 244 -18.98 -1.96 5.62
CA LEU A 244 -18.33 -3.26 5.46
C LEU A 244 -17.05 -3.18 4.61
N VAL A 245 -17.12 -2.58 3.42
CA VAL A 245 -15.92 -2.43 2.55
C VAL A 245 -14.82 -1.66 3.27
N ARG A 246 -15.16 -0.54 3.93
CA ARG A 246 -14.18 0.23 4.73
C ARG A 246 -13.61 -0.57 5.88
N ASP A 247 -14.38 -1.44 6.53
CA ASP A 247 -13.89 -2.29 7.60
C ASP A 247 -12.89 -3.33 7.09
N ILE A 248 -13.17 -3.92 5.92
CA ILE A 248 -12.27 -4.86 5.25
C ILE A 248 -10.96 -4.17 4.84
N MET A 249 -11.01 -2.90 4.43
CA MET A 249 -9.81 -2.13 4.08
C MET A 249 -8.86 -1.85 5.26
N LYS A 250 -9.25 -2.15 6.51
CA LYS A 250 -8.38 -2.11 7.69
C LYS A 250 -7.54 -3.38 7.85
N LEU A 251 -7.89 -4.45 7.15
CA LEU A 251 -7.19 -5.72 7.25
C LEU A 251 -5.76 -5.60 6.73
N SER A 252 -4.87 -6.38 7.34
CA SER A 252 -3.49 -6.49 6.87
C SER A 252 -3.43 -7.20 5.50
N PRO A 253 -2.38 -6.99 4.69
CA PRO A 253 -2.18 -7.76 3.45
C PRO A 253 -2.24 -9.28 3.65
N ALA A 254 -1.79 -9.80 4.80
CA ALA A 254 -1.86 -11.22 5.11
C ALA A 254 -3.31 -11.71 5.27
N ASP A 255 -4.13 -10.90 5.93
CA ASP A 255 -5.55 -11.22 6.16
C ASP A 255 -6.34 -11.18 4.86
N ILE A 256 -6.12 -10.16 4.03
CA ILE A 256 -6.77 -10.07 2.71
C ILE A 256 -6.31 -11.23 1.81
N LEU A 257 -5.02 -11.57 1.81
CA LEU A 257 -4.53 -12.72 1.04
C LEU A 257 -5.17 -14.03 1.52
N HIS A 258 -5.35 -14.19 2.83
CA HIS A 258 -6.05 -15.35 3.38
C HIS A 258 -7.49 -15.43 2.90
N LEU A 259 -8.22 -14.31 2.85
CA LEU A 259 -9.57 -14.25 2.30
C LEU A 259 -9.58 -14.67 0.82
N VAL A 260 -8.61 -14.26 0.02
CA VAL A 260 -8.56 -14.64 -1.40
C VAL A 260 -8.23 -16.12 -1.58
N GLU A 261 -7.24 -16.64 -0.87
CA GLU A 261 -6.70 -17.99 -1.12
C GLU A 261 -7.46 -19.10 -0.39
N ASN A 262 -8.05 -18.79 0.78
CA ASN A 262 -8.58 -19.81 1.70
C ASN A 262 -10.08 -19.67 1.97
N THR A 263 -10.77 -18.68 1.38
CA THR A 263 -12.23 -18.56 1.52
C THR A 263 -12.93 -18.61 0.17
N SER A 264 -13.94 -19.45 0.08
CA SER A 264 -14.74 -19.67 -1.12
C SER A 264 -16.21 -19.30 -0.92
N THR A 265 -16.71 -19.38 0.31
CA THR A 265 -18.12 -19.14 0.63
C THR A 265 -18.33 -17.85 1.43
N LYS A 266 -19.53 -17.27 1.29
CA LYS A 266 -19.96 -16.12 2.09
C LYS A 266 -19.90 -16.40 3.59
N THR A 267 -20.22 -17.63 4.01
CA THR A 267 -20.18 -18.07 5.41
C THR A 267 -18.75 -18.10 5.97
N GLU A 268 -17.78 -18.66 5.24
CA GLU A 268 -16.37 -18.65 5.66
C GLU A 268 -15.84 -17.23 5.82
N ARG A 269 -16.23 -16.31 4.92
CA ARG A 269 -15.87 -14.90 4.99
C ARG A 269 -16.49 -14.21 6.21
N MET A 270 -17.76 -14.49 6.51
CA MET A 270 -18.41 -14.00 7.73
C MET A 270 -17.73 -14.55 8.97
N ASP A 271 -17.42 -15.84 9.03
CA ASP A 271 -16.75 -16.46 10.18
C ASP A 271 -15.35 -15.87 10.41
N PHE A 272 -14.60 -15.64 9.33
CA PHE A 272 -13.33 -14.93 9.39
C PHE A 272 -13.51 -13.50 9.92
N LEU A 273 -14.50 -12.77 9.42
CA LEU A 273 -14.82 -11.44 9.91
C LEU A 273 -15.23 -11.49 11.38
N TYR A 274 -16.09 -12.38 11.85
CA TYR A 274 -16.44 -12.48 13.27
C TYR A 274 -15.23 -12.76 14.16
N ALA A 275 -14.31 -13.62 13.71
CA ALA A 275 -13.05 -13.85 14.42
C ALA A 275 -12.15 -12.59 14.48
N LYS A 276 -12.30 -11.68 13.50
CA LYS A 276 -11.56 -10.41 13.39
C LYS A 276 -12.32 -9.18 13.90
N GLU A 277 -13.66 -9.18 13.93
CA GLU A 277 -14.57 -8.08 14.24
C GLU A 277 -14.43 -7.66 15.70
N ALA A 278 -13.91 -8.54 16.54
CA ALA A 278 -13.40 -8.20 17.86
C ALA A 278 -12.27 -7.13 17.84
N CYS A 279 -11.72 -6.75 16.68
CA CYS A 279 -10.53 -5.91 16.58
C CYS A 279 -10.78 -4.45 16.13
N PHE A 280 -11.86 -4.14 15.40
CA PHE A 280 -11.92 -2.85 14.67
C PHE A 280 -12.91 -1.82 15.23
N GLY A 281 -14.04 -2.23 15.84
CA GLY A 281 -15.10 -1.30 16.29
C GLY A 281 -15.66 -0.41 15.17
N ASP A 282 -16.50 0.57 15.53
CA ASP A 282 -17.14 1.54 14.63
C ASP A 282 -16.20 2.68 14.15
N VAL A 283 -14.91 2.40 14.01
CA VAL A 283 -13.89 3.40 13.63
C VAL A 283 -13.66 3.37 12.12
N PRO A 284 -13.59 4.48 11.35
CA PRO A 284 -13.41 4.41 9.90
C PRO A 284 -12.02 3.89 9.48
N ALA A 285 -11.90 3.32 8.27
CA ALA A 285 -10.57 3.15 7.65
C ALA A 285 -9.95 4.51 7.35
N THR A 286 -8.78 4.76 7.92
CA THR A 286 -8.18 6.10 7.95
C THR A 286 -7.10 6.32 6.91
N MET A 287 -6.66 5.27 6.21
CA MET A 287 -5.48 5.35 5.34
C MET A 287 -5.73 6.18 4.08
N ASN A 288 -6.80 5.88 3.32
CA ASN A 288 -7.19 6.67 2.15
C ASN A 288 -7.41 8.15 2.50
N TYR A 289 -8.03 8.41 3.65
CA TYR A 289 -8.23 9.78 4.14
C TYR A 289 -6.90 10.48 4.48
N ALA A 290 -6.02 9.80 5.21
CA ALA A 290 -4.72 10.35 5.60
C ALA A 290 -3.82 10.59 4.38
N LEU A 291 -3.85 9.68 3.39
CA LEU A 291 -3.16 9.84 2.11
C LEU A 291 -3.68 11.05 1.36
N SER A 292 -5.00 11.15 1.17
CA SER A 292 -5.63 12.30 0.52
C SER A 292 -5.20 13.63 1.16
N THR A 293 -5.21 13.69 2.50
CA THR A 293 -4.81 14.88 3.25
C THR A 293 -3.36 15.28 2.97
N VAL A 294 -2.43 14.33 3.05
CA VAL A 294 -0.99 14.59 2.82
C VAL A 294 -0.72 14.92 1.34
N SER A 295 -1.43 14.29 0.41
CA SER A 295 -1.29 14.58 -1.02
C SER A 295 -1.79 15.98 -1.37
N VAL A 296 -2.92 16.42 -0.77
CA VAL A 296 -3.41 17.81 -0.92
C VAL A 296 -2.45 18.81 -0.27
N GLU A 297 -1.89 18.50 0.90
CA GLU A 297 -0.87 19.32 1.56
C GLU A 297 0.34 19.53 0.64
N ARG A 298 0.88 18.44 0.06
CA ARG A 298 2.00 18.51 -0.87
C ARG A 298 1.69 19.31 -2.12
N ALA A 299 0.51 19.10 -2.71
CA ALA A 299 0.11 19.82 -3.91
C ALA A 299 -0.02 21.33 -3.67
N ARG A 300 -0.53 21.74 -2.51
CA ARG A 300 -0.63 23.15 -2.13
C ARG A 300 0.73 23.77 -1.83
N VAL A 301 1.53 23.11 -1.00
CA VAL A 301 2.78 23.67 -0.47
C VAL A 301 3.90 23.63 -1.51
N HIS A 302 4.06 22.52 -2.23
CA HIS A 302 5.22 22.32 -3.11
C HIS A 302 4.94 22.70 -4.56
N TRP A 303 3.70 22.50 -5.04
CA TRP A 303 3.36 22.85 -6.42
C TRP A 303 2.63 24.20 -6.55
N GLY A 304 2.42 24.90 -5.43
CA GLY A 304 1.71 26.19 -5.41
C GLY A 304 0.29 26.11 -5.93
N LEU A 305 -0.33 24.91 -5.89
CA LEU A 305 -1.64 24.69 -6.49
C LEU A 305 -2.75 25.11 -5.54
N GLU A 306 -3.53 26.09 -5.97
CA GLU A 306 -4.74 26.54 -5.27
C GLU A 306 -5.97 26.47 -6.17
N GLY A 307 -7.15 26.49 -5.56
CA GLY A 307 -8.44 26.62 -6.26
C GLY A 307 -8.72 25.49 -7.26
N GLU A 308 -9.05 25.87 -8.51
CA GLU A 308 -9.41 24.94 -9.58
C GLU A 308 -8.23 24.10 -10.07
N ARG A 309 -7.03 24.67 -10.13
CA ARG A 309 -5.82 23.93 -10.55
C ARG A 309 -5.49 22.78 -9.60
N LEU A 310 -5.72 22.97 -8.30
CA LEU A 310 -5.59 21.90 -7.32
C LEU A 310 -6.64 20.80 -7.54
N ARG A 311 -7.89 21.15 -7.87
CA ARG A 311 -8.95 20.16 -8.16
C ARG A 311 -8.62 19.35 -9.41
N ASP A 312 -8.10 19.99 -10.44
CA ASP A 312 -7.73 19.35 -11.69
C ASP A 312 -6.52 18.43 -11.49
N VAL A 313 -5.49 18.89 -10.77
CA VAL A 313 -4.27 18.08 -10.53
C VAL A 313 -4.51 16.97 -9.53
N VAL A 314 -5.28 17.16 -8.44
CA VAL A 314 -5.62 16.07 -7.52
C VAL A 314 -6.54 15.04 -8.19
N GLY A 315 -7.41 15.48 -9.11
CA GLY A 315 -8.22 14.59 -9.94
C GLY A 315 -7.41 13.79 -10.96
N VAL A 316 -6.37 14.40 -11.56
CA VAL A 316 -5.51 13.81 -12.60
C VAL A 316 -4.32 13.03 -12.05
N LEU A 317 -3.81 13.36 -10.85
CA LEU A 317 -2.82 12.57 -10.11
C LEU A 317 -3.36 11.21 -9.66
N GLY A 318 -4.57 10.84 -10.09
CA GLY A 318 -4.97 9.46 -10.24
C GLY A 318 -4.67 8.68 -8.98
N PHE A 319 -5.28 9.09 -7.88
CA PHE A 319 -5.56 8.17 -6.80
C PHE A 319 -6.86 7.48 -7.22
N PRO A 320 -6.85 6.33 -7.92
CA PRO A 320 -8.10 5.67 -8.30
C PRO A 320 -9.00 5.37 -7.09
N SER A 321 -8.44 5.30 -5.87
CA SER A 321 -9.19 5.22 -4.60
C SER A 321 -9.84 6.53 -4.14
N LEU A 322 -9.60 7.66 -4.83
CA LEU A 322 -10.18 8.98 -4.54
C LEU A 322 -10.95 9.57 -5.73
N SER A 323 -11.06 8.85 -6.85
CA SER A 323 -11.86 9.32 -7.99
C SER A 323 -13.34 9.40 -7.61
N PRO A 324 -14.02 10.56 -7.80
CA PRO A 324 -15.43 10.73 -7.43
C PRO A 324 -16.40 9.81 -8.20
N GLY A 325 -15.92 9.12 -9.25
CA GLY A 325 -16.68 8.14 -10.03
C GLY A 325 -16.86 6.77 -9.35
N ALA A 326 -16.10 6.45 -8.29
CA ALA A 326 -16.36 5.31 -7.43
C ALA A 326 -17.40 5.69 -6.35
N GLY A 327 -18.64 5.93 -6.80
CA GLY A 327 -19.82 5.82 -5.94
C GLY A 327 -20.10 6.93 -4.92
N VAL A 328 -19.71 8.19 -5.15
CA VAL A 328 -20.11 9.33 -4.32
C VAL A 328 -21.00 10.31 -5.10
N GLY A 329 -22.31 10.08 -5.03
CA GLY A 329 -23.29 11.14 -5.25
C GLY A 329 -23.20 12.14 -4.10
N LEU A 330 -22.57 13.28 -4.37
CA LEU A 330 -22.57 14.43 -3.47
C LEU A 330 -24.00 14.94 -3.30
N VAL A 331 -24.47 14.88 -2.06
CA VAL A 331 -25.69 15.56 -1.61
C VAL A 331 -25.44 17.06 -1.68
N GLY A 332 -26.03 17.72 -2.67
CA GLY A 332 -26.14 19.17 -2.76
C GLY A 332 -27.59 19.53 -3.08
N GLY A 333 -28.32 20.00 -2.08
CA GLY A 333 -29.71 20.43 -2.23
C GLY A 333 -29.81 21.74 -3.02
N GLY A 334 -30.73 21.74 -3.99
CA GLY A 334 -31.58 22.88 -4.38
C GLY A 334 -30.93 24.01 -5.18
N ALA A 335 -31.19 24.07 -6.50
CA ALA A 335 -32.26 24.90 -7.07
C ALA A 335 -32.11 25.07 -8.61
N GLY A 336 -33.15 24.71 -9.36
CA GLY A 336 -33.54 25.39 -10.61
C GLY A 336 -33.02 24.86 -11.95
N ALA A 337 -33.92 24.18 -12.69
CA ALA A 337 -34.33 24.45 -14.09
C ALA A 337 -33.24 24.64 -15.18
N LEU A 338 -33.26 24.05 -16.40
CA LEU A 338 -34.29 23.55 -17.32
C LEU A 338 -33.56 22.94 -18.56
N LEU A 339 -34.15 21.92 -19.19
CA LEU A 339 -34.08 21.53 -20.63
C LEU A 339 -32.70 21.20 -21.24
N GLY A 340 -32.48 20.14 -22.03
CA GLY A 340 -33.32 19.13 -22.64
C GLY A 340 -32.41 18.02 -23.22
N GLY A 341 -32.99 16.85 -23.49
CA GLY A 341 -32.24 15.67 -23.89
C GLY A 341 -31.70 15.75 -25.32
N HIS A 342 -30.56 15.08 -25.56
CA HIS A 342 -30.18 14.43 -26.81
C HIS A 342 -29.05 13.42 -26.56
N GLY A 343 -29.23 12.19 -27.06
CA GLY A 343 -28.19 11.28 -27.56
C GLY A 343 -27.11 10.79 -26.61
N ILE A 344 -27.29 9.57 -26.08
CA ILE A 344 -26.19 8.71 -25.64
C ILE A 344 -25.44 8.27 -26.89
N GLY A 345 -24.19 8.70 -27.03
CA GLY A 345 -23.22 8.18 -27.99
C GLY A 345 -21.95 7.87 -27.22
N ASP A 346 -21.74 6.57 -26.95
CA ASP A 346 -20.49 6.03 -26.45
C ASP A 346 -19.35 6.39 -27.41
N GLY A 347 -18.30 6.95 -26.83
CA GLY A 347 -17.06 7.29 -27.50
C GLY A 347 -15.94 7.28 -26.47
N GLU A 348 -15.74 6.12 -25.83
CA GLU A 348 -14.45 5.80 -25.22
C GLU A 348 -13.43 5.78 -26.37
N ALA A 349 -12.68 6.87 -26.50
CA ALA A 349 -11.49 6.90 -27.31
C ALA A 349 -10.40 6.16 -26.53
N ASP A 350 -10.10 4.94 -26.95
CA ASP A 350 -8.98 4.16 -26.45
C ASP A 350 -7.67 4.93 -26.63
N PHE A 351 -6.90 5.05 -25.54
CA PHE A 351 -5.53 5.57 -25.59
C PHE A 351 -4.59 4.47 -26.11
N PRO A 352 -3.59 4.79 -26.94
CA PRO A 352 -2.70 3.80 -27.55
C PRO A 352 -1.83 3.06 -26.52
N ASP A 353 -1.66 1.74 -26.76
CA ASP A 353 -1.17 0.69 -25.86
C ASP A 353 0.31 0.74 -25.40
N GLU A 354 1.08 1.77 -25.74
CA GLU A 354 2.49 1.90 -25.30
C GLU A 354 2.67 2.66 -23.97
N VAL A 355 1.55 3.02 -23.34
CA VAL A 355 1.42 4.05 -22.29
C VAL A 355 1.39 3.37 -20.89
N LEU A 356 0.75 2.21 -20.70
CA LEU A 356 0.47 1.66 -19.36
C LEU A 356 1.58 0.80 -18.70
N MET A 357 2.70 1.39 -18.27
CA MET A 357 3.74 0.75 -17.43
C MET A 357 3.68 1.17 -15.95
N LEU A 358 4.07 0.30 -15.01
CA LEU A 358 4.01 0.56 -13.56
C LEU A 358 5.18 1.48 -13.12
N GLY A 359 4.91 2.79 -13.10
CA GLY A 359 5.82 3.85 -12.68
C GLY A 359 5.08 5.17 -12.73
N VAL A 360 5.54 6.15 -11.94
CA VAL A 360 5.15 7.58 -11.95
C VAL A 360 4.43 7.96 -13.25
N CYS A 361 3.21 8.49 -13.15
CA CYS A 361 2.44 9.13 -14.21
C CYS A 361 2.97 8.84 -15.61
N ASP A 362 2.27 7.95 -16.29
CA ASP A 362 2.36 7.68 -17.71
C ASP A 362 2.89 8.85 -18.56
N VAL A 363 3.75 8.52 -19.53
CA VAL A 363 4.54 9.45 -20.36
C VAL A 363 3.66 10.49 -21.08
N MET A 364 2.37 10.20 -21.30
CA MET A 364 1.41 11.15 -21.88
C MET A 364 0.85 12.17 -20.88
N GLY A 365 0.79 11.84 -19.59
CA GLY A 365 0.60 12.82 -18.52
C GLY A 365 1.86 13.66 -18.34
N ARG A 366 3.03 13.04 -18.54
CA ARG A 366 4.35 13.68 -18.49
C ARG A 366 4.47 14.83 -19.48
N GLU A 367 3.94 14.73 -20.70
CA GLU A 367 3.90 15.86 -21.66
C GLU A 367 3.06 17.06 -21.17
N ARG A 368 1.99 16.84 -20.38
CA ARG A 368 1.26 17.94 -19.70
C ARG A 368 2.01 18.53 -18.51
N PHE A 369 2.93 17.74 -17.92
CA PHE A 369 3.80 18.13 -16.82
C PHE A 369 5.22 18.55 -17.28
N GLU A 370 5.57 18.50 -18.58
CA GLU A 370 6.88 18.92 -19.10
C GLU A 370 7.14 20.43 -18.93
N GLY A 371 6.07 21.22 -18.79
CA GLY A 371 6.17 22.62 -18.35
C GLY A 371 6.49 22.81 -16.86
N TRP A 372 6.47 21.72 -16.07
CA TRP A 372 6.52 21.71 -14.60
C TRP A 372 7.71 20.87 -14.13
N ARG A 373 8.92 21.27 -14.55
CA ARG A 373 10.21 20.62 -14.21
C ARG A 373 10.49 20.49 -12.70
N GLU A 374 9.66 21.10 -11.86
CA GLU A 374 9.72 21.08 -10.38
C GLU A 374 9.12 19.79 -9.75
N ILE A 375 8.42 18.94 -10.51
CA ILE A 375 7.86 17.68 -9.97
C ILE A 375 8.94 16.59 -9.79
N GLU A 376 10.11 16.74 -10.41
CA GLU A 376 11.25 15.83 -10.21
C GLU A 376 11.99 16.06 -8.89
N GLU A 377 11.84 17.24 -8.27
CA GLU A 377 12.46 17.54 -6.98
C GLU A 377 11.48 17.19 -5.85
N ASP A 378 11.57 15.95 -5.36
CA ASP A 378 10.82 15.53 -4.17
C ASP A 378 11.38 16.27 -2.94
N GLY A 379 10.54 17.09 -2.29
CA GLY A 379 10.86 17.79 -1.04
C GLY A 379 11.40 16.89 0.09
N VAL A 380 11.16 15.58 0.01
CA VAL A 380 11.72 14.57 0.94
C VAL A 380 13.15 14.17 0.56
N GLU A 381 13.49 14.11 -0.73
CA GLU A 381 14.85 13.80 -1.22
C GLU A 381 15.77 15.02 -1.18
N THR A 382 15.21 16.23 -1.28
CA THR A 382 15.95 17.51 -1.18
C THR A 382 16.19 17.99 0.25
N GLY A 383 15.57 17.35 1.26
CA GLY A 383 15.65 17.77 2.67
C GLY A 383 14.79 19.00 3.01
N GLU A 384 14.00 19.48 2.06
CA GLU A 384 13.13 20.65 2.22
C GLU A 384 11.94 20.37 3.15
N TRP A 385 11.53 19.10 3.31
CA TRP A 385 10.57 18.69 4.32
C TRP A 385 11.05 18.98 5.75
N GLU A 386 12.35 18.83 6.03
CA GLU A 386 12.94 19.26 7.31
C GLU A 386 12.94 20.79 7.43
N GLY A 387 13.02 21.50 6.30
CA GLY A 387 12.83 22.96 6.22
C GLY A 387 11.39 23.39 6.50
N PHE A 388 10.40 22.68 5.96
CA PHE A 388 8.97 22.92 6.19
C PHE A 388 8.56 22.58 7.63
N CYS A 389 9.06 21.49 8.21
CA CYS A 389 8.89 21.17 9.63
C CYS A 389 9.48 22.27 10.52
N ARG A 390 10.65 22.84 10.15
CA ARG A 390 11.24 24.00 10.83
C ARG A 390 10.43 25.28 10.64
N MET A 391 9.75 25.44 9.51
CA MET A 391 8.92 26.59 9.19
C MET A 391 7.58 26.58 9.94
N LEU A 392 7.00 25.39 10.16
CA LEU A 392 5.72 25.20 10.85
C LEU A 392 5.83 24.93 12.36
N GLY A 393 7.02 24.59 12.88
CA GLY A 393 7.29 24.36 14.29
C GLY A 393 8.53 25.15 14.76
N GLY A 394 8.30 26.30 15.36
CA GLY A 394 9.31 27.31 15.71
C GLY A 394 10.48 26.84 16.59
N ALA A 395 11.59 27.57 16.46
CA ALA A 395 12.77 27.63 17.33
C ALA A 395 13.13 26.32 18.05
N ALA A 396 14.12 25.60 17.49
CA ALA A 396 14.94 24.74 18.32
C ALA A 396 15.45 25.58 19.50
N VAL A 397 15.18 25.09 20.72
CA VAL A 397 15.82 25.55 21.95
C VAL A 397 17.31 25.65 21.68
N GLU A 398 17.85 26.86 21.75
CA GLU A 398 19.28 27.10 21.70
C GLU A 398 19.94 26.31 22.84
N GLU A 399 20.80 25.36 22.49
CA GLU A 399 21.79 24.83 23.43
C GLU A 399 22.79 25.95 23.73
N THR A 400 22.70 26.51 24.94
CA THR A 400 23.84 27.09 25.67
C THR A 400 24.11 26.26 26.91
#